data_AF-A0A356PFF2-F1
#
_entry.id   AF-A0A356PFF2-F1
#
_cell.length_a   1.000
_cell.length_b   1.000
_cell.length_c   1.000
_cell.angle_alpha   90.00
_cell.angle_beta   90.00
_cell.angle_gamma   90.00
#
_symmetry.space_group_name_H-M   'P 1'
#
loop_
_entity.id
_entity.type
_entity.pdbx_description
1 polymer ?
#
loop_
_entity_poly.entity_id
_entity_poly.type
_entity_poly.pdbx_seq_one_letter_code
_entity_poly.pdbx_strand_id
1 'polypeptide(L)'
;MEHYLLEAFKLSLLEMISLVGLLIVIGLVLGLMERKANSYFFSAFGYTGILATAWIGTPVHEMGHALMCLIFGHKIMDMRLLTINRSDGTLGYVTHSYNQR
;
A
#
# COMPACT_ATOMS: atom_id res chain seq x y z
N MET A 1 9.38 44.29 1.97
CA MET A 1 8.72 43.24 1.15
C MET A 1 9.56 41.97 1.17
N GLU A 2 10.85 42.03 0.83
CA GLU A 2 11.76 40.86 0.83
C GLU A 2 11.88 40.14 2.18
N HIS A 3 11.96 40.88 3.30
CA HIS A 3 12.01 40.28 4.64
C HIS A 3 10.77 39.42 4.95
N TYR A 4 9.56 39.93 4.63
CA TYR A 4 8.31 39.21 4.84
C TYR A 4 8.19 37.96 3.97
N LEU A 5 8.70 38.01 2.73
CA LEU A 5 8.74 36.84 1.84
C LEU A 5 9.68 35.75 2.37
N LEU A 6 10.85 36.15 2.89
CA LEU A 6 11.81 35.22 3.49
C LEU A 6 11.26 34.59 4.79
N GLU A 7 10.55 35.36 5.61
CA GLU A 7 9.89 34.82 6.81
C GLU A 7 8.76 33.86 6.46
N ALA A 8 7.90 34.22 5.51
CA ALA A 8 6.82 33.35 5.05
C ALA A 8 7.37 32.03 4.48
N PHE A 9 8.43 32.09 3.67
CA PHE A 9 9.07 30.90 3.12
C PHE A 9 9.65 29.99 4.22
N LYS A 10 10.36 30.56 5.20
CA LYS A 10 10.90 29.79 6.34
C LYS A 10 9.80 29.12 7.15
N LEU A 11 8.70 29.84 7.40
CA LEU A 11 7.57 29.31 8.16
C LEU A 11 6.91 28.15 7.40
N SER A 12 6.62 28.33 6.10
CA SER A 12 6.03 27.27 5.28
C SER A 12 6.94 26.04 5.17
N LEU A 13 8.26 26.23 5.05
CA LEU A 13 9.21 25.12 5.03
C LEU A 13 9.21 24.35 6.36
N LEU A 14 9.16 25.09 7.48
CA LEU A 14 9.10 24.48 8.81
C LEU A 14 7.80 23.70 9.01
N GLU A 15 6.66 24.27 8.64
CA GLU A 15 5.35 23.59 8.69
C GLU A 15 5.35 22.32 7.83
N MET A 16 5.88 22.40 6.61
CA MET A 16 6.01 21.24 5.72
C MET A 16 6.84 20.13 6.37
N ILE A 17 8.03 20.45 6.90
CA ILE A 17 8.90 19.48 7.55
C ILE A 17 8.26 18.92 8.82
N SER A 18 7.59 19.76 9.63
CA SER A 18 6.94 19.31 10.86
C SER A 18 5.79 18.34 10.58
N LEU A 19 4.95 18.64 9.58
CA LEU A 19 3.82 17.78 9.22
C LEU A 19 4.27 16.50 8.52
N VAL A 20 5.05 16.63 7.44
CA VAL A 20 5.48 15.48 6.64
C VAL A 20 6.52 14.65 7.39
N GLY A 21 7.45 15.29 8.08
CA GLY A 21 8.49 14.62 8.85
C GLY A 21 7.92 13.74 9.95
N LEU A 22 6.89 14.22 10.67
CA LEU A 22 6.21 13.40 11.69
C LEU A 22 5.55 12.17 11.06
N LEU A 23 4.84 12.33 9.94
CA LEU A 23 4.21 11.21 9.23
C LEU A 23 5.25 10.19 8.75
N ILE A 24 6.39 10.64 8.24
CA ILE A 24 7.50 9.76 7.83
C ILE A 24 8.04 8.99 9.02
N VAL A 25 8.33 9.66 10.15
CA VAL A 25 8.87 9.00 11.35
C VAL A 25 7.90 7.94 11.86
N ILE A 26 6.61 8.28 11.97
CA ILE A 26 5.58 7.32 12.39
C ILE A 26 5.51 6.15 11.40
N GLY A 27 5.51 6.43 10.10
CA GLY A 27 5.49 5.40 9.06
C GLY A 27 6.68 4.44 9.15
N LEU A 28 7.88 4.95 9.42
CA LEU A 28 9.08 4.13 9.62
C LEU A 28 8.96 3.25 10.87
N VAL A 29 8.49 3.81 11.99
CA VAL A 29 8.26 3.04 13.22
C VAL A 29 7.24 1.94 12.98
N LEU A 30 6.11 2.26 12.34
CA LEU A 30 5.09 1.29 11.97
C LEU A 30 5.65 0.19 11.05
N GLY A 31 6.45 0.53 10.05
CA GLY A 31 7.09 -0.45 9.16
C GLY A 31 8.06 -1.39 9.89
N LEU A 32 8.81 -0.89 10.89
CA LEU A 32 9.65 -1.73 11.73
C LEU A 32 8.82 -2.68 12.62
N MET A 33 7.71 -2.19 13.17
CA MET A 33 6.79 -2.99 13.97
C MET A 33 6.09 -4.06 13.14
N GLU A 34 5.62 -3.70 11.95
CA GLU A 34 4.95 -4.58 10.99
C GLU A 34 5.85 -5.76 10.60
N ARG A 35 7.13 -5.52 10.30
CA ARG A 35 8.10 -6.59 10.02
C ARG A 35 8.24 -7.59 11.17
N LYS A 36 8.32 -7.10 12.42
CA LYS A 36 8.41 -7.95 13.61
C LYS A 36 7.11 -8.72 13.83
N ALA A 37 5.97 -8.04 13.72
CA ALA A 37 4.65 -8.65 13.86
C ALA A 37 4.44 -9.77 12.85
N ASN A 38 4.78 -9.54 11.57
CA ASN A 38 4.69 -10.56 10.52
C ASN A 38 5.63 -11.74 10.77
N SER A 39 6.85 -11.49 11.25
CA SER A 39 7.79 -12.55 11.62
C SER A 39 7.27 -13.44 12.76
N TYR A 40 6.72 -12.82 13.81
CA TYR A 40 6.11 -13.56 14.92
C TYR A 40 4.83 -14.30 14.49
N PHE A 41 4.01 -13.66 13.66
CA PHE A 41 2.79 -14.27 13.13
C PHE A 41 3.10 -15.49 12.27
N PHE A 42 4.09 -15.39 11.37
CA PHE A 42 4.54 -16.51 10.56
C PHE A 42 5.15 -17.62 11.41
N SER A 43 5.92 -17.28 12.45
CA SER A 43 6.50 -18.28 13.35
C SER A 43 5.44 -19.02 14.18
N ALA A 44 4.34 -18.35 14.55
CA ALA A 44 3.27 -18.92 15.35
C ALA A 44 2.25 -19.74 14.52
N PHE A 45 1.85 -19.22 13.35
CA PHE A 45 0.73 -19.78 12.56
C PHE A 45 1.16 -20.34 11.20
N GLY A 46 2.42 -20.16 10.81
CA GLY A 46 2.95 -20.60 9.53
C GLY A 46 2.23 -19.98 8.33
N TYR A 47 2.37 -20.63 7.18
CA TYR A 47 1.73 -20.21 5.93
C TYR A 47 0.19 -20.28 6.00
N THR A 48 -0.36 -21.19 6.79
CA THR A 48 -1.82 -21.31 6.99
C THR A 48 -2.41 -20.07 7.66
N GLY A 49 -1.68 -19.47 8.61
CA GLY A 49 -2.09 -18.19 9.22
C GLY A 49 -2.15 -17.05 8.21
N ILE A 50 -1.14 -16.97 7.33
CA ILE A 50 -1.11 -15.97 6.24
C ILE A 50 -2.29 -16.16 5.31
N LEU A 51 -2.61 -17.40 4.92
CA LEU A 51 -3.75 -17.67 4.05
C LEU A 51 -5.09 -17.26 4.68
N ALA A 52 -5.24 -17.44 5.99
CA ALA A 52 -6.46 -17.07 6.70
C ALA A 52 -6.72 -15.55 6.64
N THR A 53 -5.68 -14.74 6.79
CA THR A 53 -5.81 -13.28 6.64
C THR A 53 -5.90 -12.84 5.19
N ALA A 54 -5.16 -13.51 4.28
CA ALA A 54 -5.19 -13.27 2.84
C ALA A 54 -6.57 -13.55 2.22
N TRP A 55 -7.30 -14.55 2.73
CA TRP A 55 -8.66 -14.88 2.25
C TRP A 55 -9.61 -13.69 2.27
N ILE A 56 -9.45 -12.77 3.23
CA ILE A 56 -10.27 -11.56 3.32
C ILE A 56 -9.52 -10.38 2.70
N GLY A 57 -8.25 -10.20 3.07
CA GLY A 57 -7.46 -9.03 2.68
C GLY A 57 -7.20 -8.95 1.18
N THR A 58 -6.82 -10.06 0.55
CA THR A 58 -6.43 -10.08 -0.87
C THR A 58 -7.63 -9.83 -1.78
N PRO A 59 -8.81 -10.47 -1.61
CA PRO A 59 -9.97 -10.13 -2.43
C PRO A 59 -10.38 -8.65 -2.33
N VAL A 60 -10.38 -8.07 -1.12
CA VAL A 60 -10.71 -6.65 -0.94
C VAL A 60 -9.70 -5.75 -1.63
N HIS A 61 -8.40 -6.08 -1.53
CA HIS A 61 -7.32 -5.35 -2.19
C HIS A 61 -7.46 -5.37 -3.72
N GLU A 62 -7.62 -6.56 -4.31
CA GLU A 62 -7.76 -6.73 -5.77
C GLU A 62 -9.09 -6.13 -6.29
N MET A 63 -10.18 -6.21 -5.52
CA MET A 63 -11.42 -5.50 -5.84
C MET A 63 -11.24 -3.98 -5.83
N GLY A 64 -10.40 -3.46 -4.93
CA GLY A 64 -10.00 -2.05 -4.93
C GLY A 64 -9.27 -1.67 -6.22
N HIS A 65 -8.32 -2.50 -6.67
CA HIS A 65 -7.66 -2.33 -7.96
C HIS A 65 -8.65 -2.39 -9.14
N ALA A 66 -9.60 -3.33 -9.10
CA ALA A 66 -10.68 -3.43 -10.07
C ALA A 66 -11.52 -2.15 -10.15
N LEU A 67 -11.92 -1.64 -8.98
CA LEU A 67 -12.72 -0.42 -8.87
C LEU A 67 -11.96 0.78 -9.44
N MET A 68 -10.67 0.91 -9.13
CA MET A 68 -9.84 1.96 -9.70
C MET A 68 -9.72 1.81 -11.22
N CYS A 69 -9.58 0.59 -11.75
CA CYS A 69 -9.61 0.37 -13.20
C CYS A 69 -10.89 0.90 -13.83
N LEU A 70 -12.05 0.67 -13.21
CA LEU A 70 -13.33 1.20 -13.69
C LEU A 70 -13.37 2.73 -13.65
N ILE A 71 -12.95 3.34 -12.54
CA ILE A 71 -12.94 4.81 -12.36
C ILE A 71 -12.04 5.49 -13.41
N PHE A 72 -10.88 4.90 -13.69
CA PHE A 72 -9.90 5.45 -14.63
C PHE A 72 -10.03 4.89 -16.06
N GLY A 73 -11.12 4.17 -16.39
CA GLY A 73 -11.40 3.67 -17.73
C GLY A 73 -10.39 2.64 -18.27
N HIS A 74 -9.73 1.87 -17.39
CA HIS A 74 -8.86 0.76 -17.78
C HIS A 74 -9.69 -0.50 -18.02
N LYS A 75 -9.30 -1.30 -19.02
CA LYS A 75 -9.91 -2.60 -19.30
C LYS A 75 -9.24 -3.68 -18.45
N ILE A 76 -10.01 -4.36 -17.62
CA ILE A 76 -9.55 -5.53 -16.86
C ILE A 76 -9.46 -6.72 -17.83
N MET A 77 -8.28 -7.33 -17.91
CA MET A 77 -7.99 -8.47 -18.79
C MET A 77 -8.09 -9.80 -18.06
N ASP A 78 -7.57 -9.87 -16.84
CA ASP A 78 -7.64 -11.05 -15.98
C ASP A 78 -7.62 -10.61 -14.51
N MET A 79 -8.27 -11.39 -13.65
CA MET A 79 -8.37 -11.10 -12.23
C MET A 79 -8.45 -12.39 -11.43
N ARG A 80 -7.58 -12.50 -10.42
CA ARG A 80 -7.66 -13.53 -9.39
C ARG A 80 -7.61 -12.88 -8.02
N LEU A 81 -8.74 -12.97 -7.31
CA LEU A 81 -8.89 -12.39 -5.98
C LEU A 81 -8.09 -13.12 -4.91
N LEU A 82 -7.89 -14.43 -5.09
CA LEU A 82 -7.02 -15.23 -4.24
C LEU A 82 -6.44 -16.39 -5.05
N THR A 83 -5.13 -16.60 -4.95
CA THR A 83 -4.44 -17.78 -5.44
C THR A 83 -3.57 -18.36 -4.32
N ILE A 84 -3.61 -19.68 -4.20
CA ILE A 84 -2.81 -20.42 -3.23
C ILE A 84 -1.65 -21.03 -4.01
N ASN A 85 -0.76 -20.17 -4.50
CA ASN A 85 0.47 -20.62 -5.13
C ASN A 85 1.66 -20.30 -4.22
N ARG A 86 2.39 -21.35 -3.82
CA ARG A 86 3.55 -21.23 -2.93
C ARG A 86 4.84 -20.92 -3.68
N SER A 87 4.87 -21.09 -5.00
CA SER A 87 6.10 -20.97 -5.78
C SER A 87 6.51 -19.54 -6.08
N ASP A 88 5.54 -18.63 -6.22
CA ASP A 88 5.69 -17.25 -6.69
C ASP A 88 5.32 -16.20 -5.62
N GLY A 89 4.74 -16.63 -4.48
CA GLY A 89 4.38 -15.75 -3.37
C GLY A 89 3.25 -14.77 -3.69
N THR A 90 2.63 -14.88 -4.86
CA THR A 90 1.52 -14.03 -5.30
C THR A 90 0.25 -14.57 -4.67
N LEU A 91 -0.48 -13.71 -3.95
CA LEU A 91 -1.75 -14.09 -3.31
C LEU A 91 -2.95 -13.71 -4.18
N GLY A 92 -2.82 -12.76 -5.10
CA GLY A 92 -3.88 -12.28 -5.98
C GLY A 92 -3.29 -11.34 -7.03
N TYR A 93 -4.07 -11.03 -8.07
CA TYR A 93 -3.67 -10.04 -9.07
C TYR A 93 -4.86 -9.52 -9.87
N VAL A 94 -4.71 -8.30 -10.38
CA VAL A 94 -5.52 -7.71 -11.45
C VAL A 94 -4.61 -7.30 -12.59
N THR A 95 -4.76 -7.94 -13.75
CA THR A 95 -4.11 -7.50 -14.98
C THR A 95 -5.06 -6.59 -15.74
N HIS A 96 -4.63 -5.37 -16.04
CA HIS A 96 -5.43 -4.38 -16.74
C HIS A 96 -4.63 -3.70 -17.85
N SER A 97 -5.34 -3.14 -18.82
CA SER A 97 -4.77 -2.38 -19.92
C SER A 97 -5.44 -1.02 -19.99
N TYR A 98 -4.65 0.04 -20.03
CA TYR A 98 -5.12 1.37 -20.40
C TYR A 98 -5.04 1.46 -21.92
N ASN A 99 -6.19 1.53 -22.59
CA ASN A 99 -6.34 1.77 -24.04
C ASN A 99 -5.13 1.36 -24.90
N GLN A 100 -5.08 0.09 -25.32
CA GLN A 100 -4.10 -0.42 -26.30
C GLN A 100 -4.46 -0.02 -27.75
N ARG A 101 -4.90 1.23 -27.98
CA ARG A 101 -5.54 1.72 -29.22
C ARG A 101 -6.89 1.07 -29.56
#